data_AF-A0A1S1HPF7-F1
#
_entry.id   AF-A0A1S1HPF7-F1
#
_cell.length_a   1.000
_cell.length_b   1.000
_cell.length_c   1.000
_cell.angle_alpha   90.00
_cell.angle_beta   90.00
_cell.angle_gamma   90.00
#
_symmetry.space_group_name_H-M   'P 1'
#
loop_
_entity.id
_entity.type
_entity.pdbx_description
1 polymer ?
#
loop_
_entity_poly.entity_id
_entity_poly.type
_entity_poly.pdbx_seq_one_letter_code
_entity_poly.pdbx_strand_id
1 'polypeptide(L)'
;MEKTTNSYLNIEKENLCSETHPVIFHGKKSEYFLIWLVNLLLTIITLGVYSAWATVRTRRYFLGNTEINGSRFEYHASAFRIFLTRLIIVVLLVLFIVSEYIHVGFKYAFLATLFLLTPYFLVRSWRFNAIMTSYRNVRFNFQTNYSKAYWIILLLPFLLIVASIVSVYGIGSVISIINTINQRNNGYSYQELKSFYFVMSIVQIAVMTVLLYLIASFRSKKYMNFL
;
A
#
# COMPACT_ATOMS: atom_id res chain seq x y z
N MET A 1 -17.82 36.65 -37.67
CA MET A 1 -17.99 36.85 -36.21
C MET A 1 -17.95 35.55 -35.43
N GLU A 2 -18.60 34.48 -35.87
CA GLU A 2 -18.64 33.19 -35.16
C GLU A 2 -17.28 32.46 -35.02
N LYS A 3 -16.41 32.56 -36.04
CA LYS A 3 -15.06 31.95 -35.99
C LYS A 3 -14.12 32.57 -34.94
N THR A 4 -14.21 33.88 -34.72
CA THR A 4 -13.41 34.61 -33.75
C THR A 4 -13.87 34.33 -32.31
N THR A 5 -15.18 34.24 -32.08
CA THR A 5 -15.72 33.89 -30.74
C THR A 5 -15.29 32.48 -30.30
N ASN A 6 -15.26 31.52 -31.23
CA ASN A 6 -14.79 30.17 -30.96
C ASN A 6 -13.27 30.09 -30.67
N SER A 7 -12.45 31.00 -31.21
CA SER A 7 -11.03 31.03 -30.86
C SER A 7 -10.80 31.57 -29.45
N TYR A 8 -11.53 32.60 -29.02
CA TYR A 8 -11.42 33.13 -27.65
C TYR A 8 -11.93 32.13 -26.61
N LEU A 9 -13.04 31.43 -26.88
CA LEU A 9 -13.55 30.38 -26.00
C LEU A 9 -12.59 29.18 -25.87
N ASN A 10 -11.87 28.84 -26.94
CA ASN A 10 -10.85 27.79 -26.88
C ASN A 10 -9.61 28.23 -26.10
N ILE A 11 -9.15 29.48 -26.28
CA ILE A 11 -8.02 30.04 -25.53
C ILE A 11 -8.35 30.16 -24.03
N GLU A 12 -9.57 30.55 -23.67
CA GLU A 12 -10.00 30.63 -22.27
C GLU A 12 -10.15 29.24 -21.63
N LYS A 13 -10.69 28.25 -22.36
CA LYS A 13 -10.70 26.85 -21.94
C LYS A 13 -9.29 26.26 -21.79
N GLU A 14 -8.38 26.61 -22.68
CA GLU A 14 -6.98 26.14 -22.64
C GLU A 14 -6.23 26.74 -21.45
N ASN A 15 -6.45 28.02 -21.14
CA ASN A 15 -5.91 28.69 -19.94
C ASN A 15 -6.54 28.17 -18.64
N LEU A 16 -7.85 27.88 -18.61
CA LEU A 16 -8.50 27.19 -17.48
C LEU A 16 -7.95 25.78 -17.26
N CYS A 17 -7.56 25.08 -18.33
CA CYS A 17 -6.95 23.75 -18.29
C CYS A 17 -5.47 23.77 -17.88
N SER A 18 -4.82 24.94 -17.77
CA SER A 18 -3.38 25.05 -17.49
C SER A 18 -3.02 25.92 -16.28
N GLU A 19 -3.97 26.27 -15.41
CA GLU A 19 -3.63 26.90 -14.13
C GLU A 19 -2.98 25.86 -13.20
N THR A 20 -1.67 25.67 -13.38
CA THR A 20 -0.87 24.89 -12.46
C THR A 20 -0.70 25.69 -11.18
N HIS A 21 -1.49 25.37 -10.16
CA HIS A 21 -1.28 25.95 -8.84
C HIS A 21 -0.06 25.32 -8.18
N PRO A 22 0.97 26.11 -7.82
CA PRO A 22 2.13 25.57 -7.12
C PRO A 22 1.70 25.06 -5.75
N VAL A 23 2.17 23.85 -5.41
CA VAL A 23 2.04 23.30 -4.06
C VAL A 23 3.19 23.85 -3.23
N ILE A 24 2.88 24.72 -2.27
CA ILE A 24 3.88 25.36 -1.40
C ILE A 24 3.81 24.72 -0.02
N PHE A 25 4.94 24.24 0.49
CA PHE A 25 5.05 23.67 1.82
C PHE A 25 5.80 24.64 2.75
N HIS A 26 5.10 25.17 3.74
CA HIS A 26 5.63 26.16 4.70
C HIS A 26 6.30 25.54 5.93
N GLY A 27 6.29 24.21 6.06
CA GLY A 27 6.76 23.54 7.27
C GLY A 27 8.28 23.57 7.42
N LYS A 28 8.77 23.93 8.61
CA LYS A 28 10.19 23.89 8.94
C LYS A 28 10.62 22.51 9.44
N LYS A 29 11.81 22.06 9.04
CA LYS A 29 12.37 20.76 9.47
C LYS A 29 12.68 20.73 10.97
N SER A 30 13.23 21.81 11.53
CA SER A 30 13.58 21.92 12.96
C SER A 30 12.36 21.89 13.86
N GLU A 31 11.30 22.61 13.49
CA GLU A 31 10.02 22.61 14.19
C GLU A 31 9.38 21.21 14.20
N TYR A 32 9.35 20.56 13.03
CA TYR A 32 8.86 19.19 12.91
C TYR A 32 9.67 18.21 13.75
N PHE A 33 11.00 18.33 13.76
CA PHE A 33 11.88 17.44 14.51
C PHE A 33 11.57 17.47 16.02
N LEU A 34 11.39 18.66 16.60
CA LEU A 34 11.04 18.78 18.02
C LEU A 34 9.67 18.18 18.32
N ILE A 35 8.67 18.42 17.47
CA ILE A 35 7.33 17.83 17.62
C ILE A 35 7.41 16.30 17.56
N TRP A 36 8.15 15.75 16.59
CA TRP A 36 8.31 14.32 16.41
C TRP A 36 9.04 13.68 17.60
N LEU A 37 10.11 14.29 18.09
CA LEU A 37 10.89 13.78 19.21
C LEU A 37 10.05 13.71 20.49
N VAL A 38 9.31 14.77 20.81
CA VAL A 38 8.40 14.78 21.97
C VAL A 38 7.34 13.69 21.82
N ASN A 39 6.72 13.58 20.64
CA ASN A 39 5.72 12.56 20.38
C ASN A 39 6.30 11.13 20.49
N LEU A 40 7.55 10.91 20.08
CA LEU A 40 8.23 9.63 20.20
C LEU A 40 8.45 9.26 21.67
N LEU A 41 8.99 10.19 22.46
CA LEU A 41 9.19 9.99 23.90
C LEU A 41 7.87 9.67 24.62
N LEU A 42 6.81 10.42 24.35
CA LEU A 42 5.48 10.14 24.92
C LEU A 42 4.94 8.78 24.47
N THR A 43 5.20 8.37 23.23
CA THR A 43 4.77 7.06 22.73
C THR A 43 5.48 5.93 23.45
N ILE A 44 6.79 6.05 23.71
CA ILE A 44 7.57 5.06 24.46
C ILE A 44 7.07 4.97 25.91
N ILE A 45 6.95 6.12 26.59
CA ILE A 45 6.52 6.20 28.00
C ILE A 45 5.12 5.60 28.19
N THR A 46 4.22 5.78 27.21
CA THR A 46 2.84 5.27 27.26
C THR A 46 2.67 3.87 26.65
N LEU A 47 3.76 3.13 26.43
CA LEU A 47 3.74 1.78 25.82
C LEU A 47 2.98 1.72 24.48
N GLY A 48 3.06 2.79 23.69
CA GLY A 48 2.42 2.88 22.39
C GLY A 48 1.01 3.47 22.38
N VAL A 49 0.38 3.74 23.53
CA VAL A 49 -0.98 4.31 23.58
C VAL A 49 -1.02 5.71 22.94
N TYR A 50 -0.06 6.59 23.27
CA TYR A 50 -0.01 7.96 22.74
C TYR A 50 0.20 8.03 21.21
N SER A 51 0.59 6.92 20.57
CA SER A 51 0.85 6.86 19.13
C SER A 51 -0.32 7.33 18.26
N ALA A 52 -1.56 7.17 18.74
CA ALA A 52 -2.76 7.66 18.05
C ALA A 52 -2.86 9.19 18.04
N TRP A 53 -2.55 9.85 19.15
CA TRP A 53 -2.53 11.32 19.27
C TRP A 53 -1.38 11.92 18.48
N ALA A 54 -0.19 11.31 18.58
CA ALA A 54 0.97 11.69 17.78
C ALA A 54 0.63 11.69 16.28
N THR A 55 -0.06 10.66 15.80
CA THR A 55 -0.47 10.55 14.39
C THR A 55 -1.38 11.70 13.95
N VAL A 56 -2.36 12.09 14.77
CA VAL A 56 -3.24 13.24 14.45
C VAL A 56 -2.45 14.54 14.42
N ARG A 57 -1.58 14.77 15.40
CA ARG A 57 -0.77 15.99 15.49
C ARG A 57 0.16 16.14 14.28
N THR A 58 0.83 15.07 13.89
CA THR A 58 1.68 15.04 12.70
C THR A 58 0.89 15.33 11.43
N ARG A 59 -0.28 14.72 11.25
CA ARG A 59 -1.12 14.96 10.07
C ARG A 59 -1.64 16.40 10.00
N ARG A 60 -2.08 16.97 11.13
CA ARG A 60 -2.48 18.39 11.20
C ARG A 60 -1.33 19.33 10.86
N TYR A 61 -0.11 19.03 11.31
CA TYR A 61 1.08 19.82 10.97
C TYR A 61 1.39 19.77 9.47
N PHE A 62 1.42 18.59 8.85
CA PHE A 62 1.73 18.49 7.42
C PHE A 62 0.64 19.12 6.54
N LEU A 63 -0.63 18.82 6.81
CA LEU A 63 -1.75 19.34 6.02
C LEU A 63 -1.93 20.85 6.23
N GLY A 64 -1.80 21.34 7.47
CA GLY A 64 -1.90 22.77 7.78
C GLY A 64 -0.72 23.61 7.26
N ASN A 65 0.41 22.99 6.93
CA ASN A 65 1.56 23.66 6.30
C ASN A 65 1.64 23.44 4.79
N THR A 66 0.72 22.66 4.21
CA THR A 66 0.62 22.47 2.76
C THR A 66 -0.42 23.44 2.21
N GLU A 67 0.03 24.36 1.35
CA GLU A 67 -0.81 25.36 0.71
C GLU A 67 -0.93 25.07 -0.78
N ILE A 68 -2.17 25.16 -1.29
CA ILE A 68 -2.48 25.10 -2.71
C ILE A 68 -3.40 26.28 -3.00
N ASN A 69 -3.06 27.09 -4.01
CA ASN A 69 -3.85 28.24 -4.45
C ASN A 69 -4.30 29.15 -3.28
N GLY A 70 -3.37 29.57 -2.41
CA GLY A 70 -3.67 30.49 -1.31
C GLY A 70 -4.47 29.91 -0.13
N SER A 71 -4.79 28.61 -0.13
CA SER A 71 -5.55 27.94 0.93
C SER A 71 -4.83 26.71 1.44
N ARG A 72 -4.94 26.44 2.74
CA ARG A 72 -4.30 25.29 3.40
C ARG A 72 -5.28 24.14 3.60
N PHE A 73 -4.75 22.94 3.75
CA PHE A 73 -5.57 21.79 4.12
C PHE A 73 -5.82 21.73 5.62
N GLU A 74 -6.99 21.21 5.99
CA GLU A 74 -7.38 20.99 7.37
C GLU A 74 -7.63 19.51 7.63
N TYR A 75 -7.34 19.06 8.86
CA TYR A 75 -7.50 17.66 9.25
C TYR A 75 -8.28 17.51 10.56
N HIS A 76 -9.51 16.99 10.44
CA HIS A 76 -10.54 16.97 11.47
C HIS A 76 -10.65 15.64 12.24
N ALA A 77 -9.69 14.72 12.05
CA ALA A 77 -9.75 13.43 12.74
C ALA A 77 -9.58 13.57 14.26
N SER A 78 -10.33 12.74 15.00
CA SER A 78 -10.14 12.57 16.44
C SER A 78 -9.15 11.44 16.74
N ALA A 79 -8.23 11.70 17.66
CA ALA A 79 -7.19 10.74 18.06
C ALA A 79 -7.81 9.47 18.65
N PHE A 80 -8.89 9.60 19.42
CA PHE A 80 -9.60 8.47 20.03
C PHE A 80 -10.13 7.46 19.01
N ARG A 81 -10.63 7.91 17.85
CA ARG A 81 -11.09 7.01 16.78
C ARG A 81 -9.94 6.21 16.15
N ILE A 82 -8.78 6.85 16.00
CA ILE A 82 -7.57 6.17 15.53
C ILE A 82 -7.09 5.15 16.57
N PHE A 83 -7.12 5.52 17.85
CA PHE A 83 -6.78 4.63 18.96
C PHE A 83 -7.67 3.38 18.98
N LEU A 84 -8.99 3.53 18.88
CA LEU A 84 -9.93 2.39 18.86
C LEU A 84 -9.65 1.43 17.70
N THR A 85 -9.30 1.97 16.53
CA THR A 85 -8.93 1.14 15.37
C THR A 85 -7.65 0.33 15.64
N ARG A 86 -6.64 0.95 16.26
CA ARG A 86 -5.40 0.25 16.65
C ARG A 86 -5.66 -0.79 17.73
N LEU A 87 -6.54 -0.50 18.69
CA LEU A 87 -6.94 -1.44 19.72
C LEU A 87 -7.55 -2.71 19.11
N ILE A 88 -8.43 -2.56 18.11
CA ILE A 88 -8.97 -3.72 17.37
C ILE A 88 -7.86 -4.54 16.73
N ILE A 89 -6.87 -3.91 16.10
CA ILE A 89 -5.73 -4.59 15.48
C ILE A 89 -4.89 -5.34 16.53
N VAL A 90 -4.63 -4.71 17.68
CA VAL A 90 -3.89 -5.34 18.79
C VAL A 90 -4.66 -6.55 19.33
N VAL A 91 -5.98 -6.44 19.52
CA VAL A 91 -6.82 -7.56 19.95
C VAL A 91 -6.78 -8.70 18.93
N LEU A 92 -6.91 -8.41 17.64
CA LEU A 92 -6.78 -9.42 16.58
C LEU A 92 -5.40 -10.10 16.57
N LEU A 93 -4.34 -9.36 16.85
CA LEU A 93 -2.99 -9.89 16.95
C LEU A 93 -2.81 -10.79 18.17
N VAL A 94 -3.34 -10.41 19.33
CA VAL A 94 -3.33 -11.25 20.53
C VAL A 94 -4.13 -12.55 20.27
N LEU A 95 -5.31 -12.46 19.65
CA LEU A 95 -6.10 -13.62 19.27
C LEU A 95 -5.34 -14.53 18.29
N PHE A 96 -4.59 -13.96 17.34
CA PHE A 96 -3.73 -14.73 16.44
C PHE A 96 -2.64 -15.49 17.20
N ILE A 97 -1.96 -14.85 18.16
CA ILE A 97 -0.93 -15.52 18.98
C ILE A 97 -1.56 -16.63 19.83
N VAL A 98 -2.71 -16.35 20.46
CA VAL A 98 -3.43 -17.36 21.27
C VAL A 98 -3.92 -18.54 20.43
N SER A 99 -4.29 -18.30 19.16
CA SER A 99 -4.76 -19.34 18.24
C SER A 99 -3.77 -20.49 18.03
N GLU A 100 -2.47 -20.22 18.19
CA GLU A 100 -1.41 -21.21 18.06
C GLU A 100 -1.46 -22.29 19.15
N TYR A 101 -1.92 -21.93 20.36
CA TYR A 101 -1.98 -22.85 21.50
C TYR A 101 -3.24 -23.73 21.51
N ILE A 102 -4.23 -23.46 20.66
CA ILE A 102 -5.49 -24.22 20.61
C ILE A 102 -5.38 -25.37 19.61
N HIS A 103 -5.18 -25.04 18.33
CA HIS A 103 -5.08 -26.03 17.26
C HIS A 103 -4.43 -25.42 16.01
N VAL A 104 -3.54 -26.16 15.36
CA VAL A 104 -2.82 -25.71 14.16
C VAL A 104 -3.77 -25.29 13.03
N GLY A 105 -4.85 -26.04 12.82
CA GLY A 105 -5.86 -25.71 11.80
C GLY A 105 -6.60 -24.38 12.09
N PHE A 106 -6.82 -24.05 13.36
CA PHE A 106 -7.48 -22.79 13.74
C PHE A 106 -6.58 -21.59 13.44
N LYS A 107 -5.26 -21.70 13.67
CA LYS A 107 -4.28 -20.68 13.30
C LYS A 107 -4.33 -20.32 11.82
N TYR A 108 -4.34 -21.33 10.94
CA TYR A 108 -4.39 -21.10 9.49
C TYR A 108 -5.75 -20.55 9.03
N ALA A 109 -6.86 -21.00 9.63
CA ALA A 109 -8.18 -20.44 9.36
C ALA A 109 -8.28 -18.97 9.79
N PHE A 110 -7.70 -18.61 10.94
CA PHE A 110 -7.63 -17.23 11.42
C PHE A 110 -6.77 -16.36 10.51
N LEU A 111 -5.60 -16.86 10.10
CA LEU A 111 -4.72 -16.18 9.14
C LEU A 111 -5.43 -15.92 7.80
N ALA A 112 -6.13 -16.92 7.26
CA ALA A 112 -6.91 -16.77 6.04
C ALA A 112 -8.02 -15.71 6.18
N THR A 113 -8.67 -15.66 7.35
CA THR A 113 -9.69 -14.64 7.65
C THR A 113 -9.07 -13.24 7.69
N LEU A 114 -7.93 -13.05 8.36
CA LEU A 114 -7.22 -11.76 8.36
C LEU A 114 -6.79 -11.34 6.95
N PHE A 115 -6.31 -12.29 6.16
CA PHE A 115 -5.94 -12.05 4.76
C PHE A 115 -7.13 -11.50 3.98
N LEU A 116 -8.30 -12.14 4.07
CA LEU A 116 -9.54 -11.69 3.42
C LEU A 116 -10.06 -10.33 3.93
N LEU A 117 -9.84 -9.98 5.19
CA LEU A 117 -10.26 -8.70 5.77
C LEU A 117 -9.34 -7.54 5.41
N THR A 118 -8.10 -7.82 4.99
CA THR A 118 -7.07 -6.81 4.67
C THR A 118 -7.55 -5.72 3.70
N PRO A 119 -8.10 -6.02 2.50
CA PRO A 119 -8.57 -5.00 1.57
C PRO A 119 -9.70 -4.15 2.15
N TYR A 120 -10.60 -4.73 2.95
CA TYR A 120 -11.66 -3.99 3.62
C TYR A 120 -11.11 -2.96 4.60
N PHE A 121 -10.18 -3.36 5.47
CA PHE A 121 -9.54 -2.44 6.42
C PHE A 121 -8.73 -1.34 5.74
N LEU A 122 -7.99 -1.65 4.68
CA LEU A 122 -7.22 -0.66 3.92
C LEU A 122 -8.13 0.40 3.27
N VAL A 123 -9.18 -0.04 2.56
CA VAL A 123 -10.14 0.88 1.95
C VAL A 123 -10.84 1.74 3.00
N ARG A 124 -11.21 1.16 4.14
CA ARG A 124 -11.82 1.90 5.25
C ARG A 124 -10.87 2.93 5.85
N SER A 125 -9.58 2.61 5.96
CA SER A 125 -8.53 3.52 6.40
C SER A 125 -8.34 4.70 5.45
N TRP A 126 -8.26 4.45 4.13
CA TRP A 126 -8.15 5.51 3.13
C TRP A 126 -9.38 6.42 3.11
N ARG A 127 -10.58 5.82 3.14
CA ARG A 127 -11.84 6.57 3.19
C ARG A 127 -11.93 7.45 4.43
N PHE A 128 -11.54 6.92 5.60
CA PHE A 128 -11.50 7.70 6.84
C PHE A 128 -10.59 8.93 6.71
N ASN A 129 -9.39 8.75 6.15
CA ASN A 129 -8.45 9.85 5.98
C ASN A 129 -8.96 10.91 5.00
N ALA A 130 -9.57 10.52 3.89
CA ALA A 130 -10.15 11.45 2.93
C ALA A 130 -11.27 12.29 3.57
N ILE A 131 -12.24 11.65 4.24
CA ILE A 131 -13.38 12.35 4.86
C ILE A 131 -12.94 13.30 5.98
N MET A 132 -11.84 12.99 6.64
CA MET A 132 -11.27 13.84 7.69
C MET A 132 -10.39 14.98 7.16
N THR A 133 -10.05 14.97 5.86
CA THR A 133 -9.32 16.06 5.23
C THR A 133 -10.31 17.00 4.53
N SER A 134 -10.15 18.30 4.74
CA SER A 134 -10.88 19.33 4.01
C SER A 134 -9.95 20.35 3.38
N TYR A 135 -10.43 20.96 2.31
CA TYR A 135 -9.79 22.05 1.60
C TYR A 135 -10.85 23.12 1.33
N ARG A 136 -10.56 24.39 1.69
CA ARG A 136 -11.52 25.51 1.58
C ARG A 136 -12.91 25.16 2.15
N ASN A 137 -12.93 24.55 3.33
CA ASN A 137 -14.15 24.09 4.03
C ASN A 137 -14.95 22.98 3.31
N VAL A 138 -14.44 22.38 2.23
CA VAL A 138 -15.04 21.23 1.53
C VAL A 138 -14.30 19.96 1.93
N ARG A 139 -15.01 18.94 2.41
CA ARG A 139 -14.43 17.64 2.81
C ARG A 139 -14.24 16.73 1.61
N PHE A 140 -13.13 16.00 1.55
CA PHE A 140 -12.93 15.01 0.50
C PHE A 140 -13.82 13.79 0.72
N ASN A 141 -14.51 13.36 -0.31
CA ASN A 141 -15.21 12.08 -0.32
C ASN A 141 -14.41 11.07 -1.13
N PHE A 142 -14.28 9.84 -0.61
CA PHE A 142 -13.57 8.76 -1.27
C PHE A 142 -14.56 7.69 -1.69
N GLN A 143 -14.90 7.68 -2.99
CA GLN A 143 -15.77 6.67 -3.59
C GLN A 143 -14.92 5.50 -4.08
N THR A 144 -15.20 4.31 -3.55
CA THR A 144 -14.45 3.10 -3.92
C THR A 144 -15.41 1.98 -4.25
N ASN A 145 -15.00 1.15 -5.20
CA ASN A 145 -15.68 -0.10 -5.48
C ASN A 145 -14.93 -1.22 -4.75
N TYR A 146 -15.56 -1.80 -3.73
CA TYR A 146 -14.96 -2.84 -2.89
C TYR A 146 -14.49 -4.05 -3.73
N SER A 147 -15.27 -4.48 -4.71
CA SER A 147 -14.91 -5.62 -5.56
C SER A 147 -13.61 -5.39 -6.32
N LYS A 148 -13.40 -4.17 -6.83
CA LYS A 148 -12.14 -3.79 -7.48
C LYS A 148 -10.98 -3.76 -6.49
N ALA A 149 -11.21 -3.32 -5.26
CA ALA A 149 -10.18 -3.32 -4.22
C ALA A 149 -9.74 -4.75 -3.87
N TYR A 150 -10.68 -5.69 -3.71
CA TYR A 150 -10.36 -7.11 -3.49
C TYR A 150 -9.57 -7.70 -4.64
N TRP A 151 -9.93 -7.39 -5.89
CA TRP A 151 -9.20 -7.88 -7.06
C TRP A 151 -7.74 -7.42 -7.07
N ILE A 152 -7.51 -6.13 -6.80
CA ILE A 152 -6.19 -5.51 -6.96
C ILE A 152 -5.30 -5.76 -5.74
N ILE A 153 -5.84 -5.61 -4.54
CA ILE A 153 -5.06 -5.68 -3.30
C ILE A 153 -4.82 -7.13 -2.87
N LEU A 154 -5.75 -8.04 -3.19
CA LEU A 154 -5.72 -9.41 -2.67
C LEU A 154 -5.51 -10.44 -3.79
N LEU A 155 -6.44 -10.55 -4.75
CA LEU A 155 -6.41 -11.63 -5.75
C LEU A 155 -5.19 -11.54 -6.68
N LEU A 156 -4.89 -10.36 -7.21
CA LEU A 156 -3.77 -10.17 -8.14
C LEU A 156 -2.40 -10.55 -7.54
N PRO A 157 -1.96 -10.01 -6.38
CA PRO A 157 -0.68 -10.40 -5.80
C PRO A 157 -0.68 -11.86 -5.36
N PHE A 158 -1.81 -12.37 -4.86
CA PHE A 158 -1.93 -13.79 -4.50
C PHE A 158 -1.72 -14.71 -5.71
N LEU A 159 -2.39 -14.43 -6.84
CA LEU A 159 -2.22 -15.19 -8.09
C LEU A 159 -0.78 -15.15 -8.60
N LEU A 160 -0.11 -14.00 -8.52
CA LEU A 160 1.29 -13.87 -8.93
C LEU A 160 2.22 -14.69 -8.04
N ILE A 161 2.00 -14.70 -6.72
CA ILE A 161 2.76 -15.54 -5.79
C ILE A 161 2.53 -17.03 -6.09
N VAL A 162 1.28 -17.45 -6.27
CA VAL A 162 0.95 -18.84 -6.60
C VAL A 162 1.57 -19.25 -7.94
N ALA A 163 1.47 -18.41 -8.97
CA ALA A 163 2.10 -18.66 -10.27
C ALA A 163 3.63 -18.77 -10.15
N SER A 164 4.25 -17.94 -9.31
CA SER A 164 5.69 -18.02 -9.02
C SER A 164 6.05 -19.36 -8.39
N ILE A 165 5.33 -19.75 -7.35
CA ILE A 165 5.53 -21.01 -6.63
C ILE A 165 5.38 -22.20 -7.58
N VAL A 166 4.28 -22.26 -8.34
CA VAL A 166 4.02 -23.32 -9.32
C VAL A 166 5.11 -23.39 -10.38
N SER A 167 5.57 -22.25 -10.89
CA SER A 167 6.66 -22.20 -11.88
C SER A 167 7.97 -22.78 -11.33
N VAL A 168 8.32 -22.45 -10.09
CA VAL A 168 9.52 -22.93 -9.42
C VAL A 168 9.44 -24.45 -9.22
N TYR A 169 8.38 -24.96 -8.58
CA TYR A 169 8.20 -26.40 -8.40
C TYR A 169 8.12 -27.18 -9.71
N GLY A 170 7.45 -26.63 -10.72
CA GLY A 170 7.37 -27.23 -12.06
C GLY A 170 8.76 -27.40 -12.68
N ILE A 171 9.56 -26.34 -12.74
CA ILE A 171 10.94 -26.39 -13.26
C ILE A 171 11.80 -27.37 -12.47
N GLY A 172 11.70 -27.36 -11.14
CA GLY A 172 12.46 -28.28 -10.28
C GLY A 172 12.14 -29.75 -10.54
N SER A 173 10.85 -30.07 -10.78
CA SER A 173 10.42 -31.43 -11.10
C SER A 173 10.96 -31.92 -12.45
N VAL A 174 10.99 -31.05 -13.46
CA VAL A 174 11.54 -31.37 -14.80
C VAL A 174 13.05 -31.63 -14.72
N ILE A 175 13.79 -30.79 -13.99
CA ILE A 175 15.24 -30.98 -13.79
C ILE A 175 15.52 -32.29 -13.05
N SER A 176 14.72 -32.63 -12.04
CA SER A 176 14.85 -33.90 -11.31
C SER A 176 14.71 -35.11 -12.24
N ILE A 177 13.71 -35.11 -13.13
CA ILE A 177 13.48 -36.19 -14.10
C ILE A 177 14.66 -36.30 -15.08
N ILE A 178 15.14 -35.17 -15.62
CA ILE A 178 16.30 -35.13 -16.51
C ILE A 178 17.54 -35.71 -15.83
N ASN A 179 17.74 -35.40 -14.54
CA ASN A 179 18.87 -35.92 -13.78
C ASN A 179 18.80 -37.42 -13.57
N THR A 180 17.61 -37.96 -13.29
CA THR A 180 17.42 -39.42 -13.19
C THR A 180 17.77 -40.12 -14.51
N ILE A 181 17.44 -39.53 -15.65
CA ILE A 181 17.77 -40.06 -16.97
C ILE A 181 19.27 -39.90 -17.30
N ASN A 182 19.88 -38.77 -16.97
CA ASN A 182 21.27 -38.47 -17.30
C ASN A 182 22.27 -39.14 -16.36
N GLN A 183 21.94 -39.34 -15.09
CA GLN A 183 22.77 -40.12 -14.16
C GLN A 183 22.91 -41.57 -14.63
N ARG A 184 21.89 -42.11 -15.30
CA ARG A 184 21.94 -43.41 -15.96
C ARG A 184 22.92 -43.46 -17.14
N ASN A 185 23.20 -42.32 -17.79
CA ASN A 185 23.95 -42.28 -19.06
C ASN A 185 25.37 -41.67 -18.94
N ASN A 186 25.57 -40.55 -18.22
CA ASN A 186 26.78 -39.70 -18.37
C ASN A 186 27.40 -39.18 -17.06
N GLY A 187 26.93 -39.61 -15.87
CA GLY A 187 27.63 -39.33 -14.60
C GLY A 187 27.69 -37.87 -14.12
N TYR A 188 26.83 -36.97 -14.60
CA TYR A 188 26.77 -35.59 -14.11
C TYR A 188 26.45 -35.52 -12.60
N SER A 189 27.22 -34.70 -11.85
CA SER A 189 27.08 -34.56 -10.40
C SER A 189 25.85 -33.72 -10.02
N TYR A 190 24.90 -34.34 -9.31
CA TYR A 190 23.63 -33.74 -8.88
C TYR A 190 23.76 -32.41 -8.12
N GLN A 191 24.91 -32.19 -7.47
CA GLN A 191 25.17 -31.01 -6.64
C GLN A 191 25.26 -29.69 -7.44
N GLU A 192 25.77 -29.73 -8.68
CA GLU A 192 25.91 -28.54 -9.53
C GLU A 192 24.54 -28.06 -10.05
N LEU A 193 23.68 -29.00 -10.44
CA LEU A 193 22.32 -28.71 -10.94
C LEU A 193 21.39 -28.16 -9.86
N LYS A 194 21.57 -28.61 -8.60
CA LYS A 194 20.84 -28.08 -7.45
C LYS A 194 21.20 -26.62 -7.16
N SER A 195 22.48 -26.29 -7.24
CA SER A 195 22.98 -24.92 -7.04
C SER A 195 22.47 -23.97 -8.13
N PHE A 196 22.45 -24.43 -9.39
CA PHE A 196 21.89 -23.67 -10.51
C PHE A 196 20.39 -23.37 -10.34
N TYR A 197 19.58 -24.38 -9.97
CA TYR A 197 18.15 -24.20 -9.73
C TYR A 197 17.87 -23.22 -8.58
N PHE A 198 18.67 -23.28 -7.51
CA PHE A 198 18.55 -22.33 -6.40
C PHE A 198 18.75 -20.89 -6.87
N VAL A 199 19.79 -20.63 -7.68
CA VAL A 199 20.03 -19.30 -8.28
C VAL A 199 18.85 -18.88 -9.17
N MET A 200 18.33 -19.76 -10.02
CA MET A 200 17.19 -19.45 -10.88
C MET A 200 15.91 -19.13 -10.10
N SER A 201 15.68 -19.79 -8.96
CA SER A 201 14.53 -19.48 -8.09
C SER A 201 14.61 -18.09 -7.47
N ILE A 202 15.81 -17.65 -7.10
CA ILE A 202 16.05 -16.28 -6.59
C ILE A 202 15.80 -15.25 -7.71
N VAL A 203 16.31 -15.52 -8.92
CA VAL A 203 16.07 -14.67 -10.09
C VAL A 203 14.57 -14.57 -10.38
N GLN A 204 13.83 -15.67 -10.31
CA GLN A 204 12.37 -15.69 -10.52
C GLN A 204 11.63 -14.83 -9.48
N ILE A 205 12.02 -14.90 -8.21
CA ILE A 205 11.45 -14.06 -7.15
C ILE A 205 11.73 -12.58 -7.44
N ALA A 206 12.95 -12.24 -7.86
CA ALA A 206 13.32 -10.87 -8.24
C ALA A 206 12.46 -10.36 -9.42
N VAL A 207 12.30 -11.16 -10.47
CA VAL A 207 11.44 -10.84 -11.64
C VAL A 207 9.98 -10.64 -11.23
N MET A 208 9.44 -11.51 -10.36
CA MET A 208 8.07 -11.36 -9.85
C MET A 208 7.88 -10.06 -9.06
N THR A 209 8.90 -9.66 -8.29
CA THR A 209 8.87 -8.41 -7.54
C THR A 209 8.85 -7.20 -8.49
N VAL A 210 9.65 -7.24 -9.56
CA VAL A 210 9.64 -6.21 -10.61
C VAL A 210 8.30 -6.17 -11.35
N LEU A 211 7.70 -7.32 -11.67
CA LEU A 211 6.38 -7.38 -12.32
C LEU A 211 5.29 -6.79 -11.43
N LEU A 212 5.28 -7.09 -10.13
CA LEU A 212 4.36 -6.48 -9.18
C LEU A 212 4.50 -4.94 -9.18
N TYR A 213 5.74 -4.44 -9.17
CA TYR A 213 6.00 -3.01 -9.24
C TYR A 213 5.54 -2.37 -10.55
N LEU A 214 5.83 -3.02 -11.69
CA LEU A 214 5.40 -2.55 -13.01
C LEU A 214 3.88 -2.50 -13.10
N ILE A 215 3.17 -3.53 -12.66
CA ILE A 215 1.71 -3.55 -12.67
C ILE A 215 1.14 -2.44 -11.79
N ALA A 216 1.72 -2.22 -10.60
CA ALA A 216 1.33 -1.10 -9.73
C ALA A 216 1.57 0.26 -10.42
N SER A 217 2.69 0.43 -11.12
CA SER A 217 3.07 1.64 -11.85
C SER A 217 2.20 1.91 -13.09
N PHE A 218 1.94 0.89 -13.92
CA PHE A 218 1.05 1.03 -15.07
C PHE A 218 -0.37 1.38 -14.64
N ARG A 219 -0.81 0.80 -13.52
CA ARG A 219 -2.15 1.05 -13.01
C ARG A 219 -2.27 2.42 -12.36
N SER A 220 -1.22 2.94 -11.71
CA SER A 220 -1.23 4.30 -11.17
C SER A 220 -1.35 5.37 -12.27
N LYS A 221 -0.67 5.19 -13.40
CA LYS A 221 -0.79 6.08 -14.58
C LYS A 221 -2.22 6.18 -15.12
N LYS A 222 -2.96 5.07 -15.13
CA LYS A 222 -4.37 5.07 -15.59
C LYS A 222 -5.31 5.92 -14.72
N TYR A 223 -4.97 6.13 -13.44
CA TYR A 223 -5.73 6.98 -12.53
C TYR A 223 -5.28 8.45 -12.54
N MET A 224 -4.05 8.75 -12.98
CA MET A 224 -3.58 10.12 -13.16
C MET A 224 -4.12 10.79 -14.43
N ASN A 225 -4.59 10.03 -15.42
CA ASN A 225 -5.21 10.57 -16.63
C ASN A 225 -6.69 10.97 -16.45
N PHE A 226 -7.20 10.93 -15.21
CA PHE A 226 -8.57 11.33 -14.85
C PHE A 226 -8.62 12.45 -13.80
N LEU A 227 -7.46 13.03 -13.46
CA LEU A 227 -7.30 14.30 -12.74
C LEU A 227 -6.83 15.35 -13.74
#